data_AF-A0A2X3ING2-F1
#
_entry.id   AF-A0A2X3ING2-F1
#
_cell.length_a   1.000
_cell.length_b   1.000
_cell.length_c   1.000
_cell.angle_alpha   90.00
_cell.angle_beta   90.00
_cell.angle_gamma   90.00
#
_symmetry.space_group_name_H-M   'P 1'
#
loop_
_entity.id
_entity.type
_entity.pdbx_description
1 polymer ?
#
loop_
_entity_poly.entity_id
_entity_poly.type
_entity_poly.pdbx_seq_one_letter_code
_entity_poly.pdbx_strand_id
1 'polypeptide(L)'
;MYTQTGPTVGLEDEALKGLAACEPEDADVADVAAAMVDIVNAPYGKRPFRVHVDPSDDGAEVVNAVADRIRKEFMRRIGLGDLLTPRQ
;
A
#
# COMPACT_ATOMS: atom_id res chain seq x y z
N MET A 1 -17.29 -25.27 -7.23
CA MET A 1 -16.22 -26.07 -7.88
C MET A 1 -16.22 -25.80 -9.39
N TYR A 2 -16.10 -24.53 -9.81
CA TYR A 2 -16.04 -24.18 -11.25
C TYR A 2 -14.60 -24.11 -11.78
N THR A 3 -13.61 -24.26 -10.89
CA THR A 3 -12.17 -24.20 -11.16
C THR A 3 -11.54 -25.56 -11.49
N GLN A 4 -12.27 -26.68 -11.39
CA GLN A 4 -11.66 -28.01 -11.53
C GLN A 4 -11.80 -28.66 -12.91
N THR A 5 -12.53 -28.03 -13.85
CA THR A 5 -12.68 -28.55 -15.22
C THR A 5 -12.74 -27.44 -16.30
N GLY A 6 -12.40 -26.20 -15.96
CA GLY A 6 -12.44 -25.04 -16.87
C GLY A 6 -11.06 -24.63 -17.44
N PRO A 7 -11.00 -23.59 -18.27
CA PRO A 7 -9.75 -23.09 -18.86
C PRO A 7 -8.75 -22.52 -17.84
N THR A 8 -9.17 -22.33 -16.58
CA THR A 8 -8.35 -21.82 -15.46
C THR A 8 -8.03 -22.89 -14.43
N VAL A 9 -8.14 -24.17 -14.78
CA VAL A 9 -7.73 -25.27 -13.89
C VAL A 9 -6.28 -25.10 -13.46
N GLY A 10 -6.04 -25.15 -12.15
CA GLY A 10 -4.70 -25.01 -11.56
C GLY A 10 -4.21 -23.58 -11.39
N LEU A 11 -4.90 -22.57 -11.96
CA LEU A 11 -4.47 -21.16 -11.89
C LEU A 11 -4.42 -20.64 -10.45
N GLU A 12 -5.37 -21.04 -9.60
CA GLU A 12 -5.40 -20.65 -8.19
C GLU A 12 -4.17 -21.17 -7.44
N ASP A 13 -3.84 -22.44 -7.61
CA ASP A 13 -2.67 -23.05 -6.98
C ASP A 13 -1.37 -22.42 -7.49
N GLU A 14 -1.27 -22.13 -8.79
CA GLU A 14 -0.13 -21.45 -9.38
C GLU A 14 0.03 -20.04 -8.82
N ALA A 15 -1.04 -19.26 -8.78
CA ALA A 15 -1.04 -17.89 -8.28
C ALA A 15 -0.70 -17.84 -6.79
N LEU A 16 -1.34 -18.67 -5.96
CA LEU A 16 -1.11 -18.68 -4.51
C LEU A 16 0.32 -19.13 -4.17
N LYS A 17 0.87 -20.10 -4.89
CA LYS A 17 2.28 -20.50 -4.72
C LYS A 17 3.24 -19.39 -5.13
N GLY A 18 2.97 -18.70 -6.24
CA GLY A 18 3.76 -17.56 -6.68
C GLY A 18 3.76 -16.44 -5.65
N LEU A 19 2.58 -16.05 -5.16
CA LEU A 19 2.42 -15.01 -4.13
C LEU A 19 3.13 -15.37 -2.84
N ALA A 20 2.98 -16.61 -2.36
CA ALA A 20 3.67 -17.06 -1.14
C ALA A 20 5.20 -17.06 -1.27
N ALA A 21 5.73 -17.24 -2.48
CA ALA A 21 7.17 -17.24 -2.74
C ALA A 21 7.78 -15.83 -2.85
N CYS A 22 6.97 -14.77 -2.95
CA CYS A 22 7.45 -13.39 -2.98
C CYS A 22 7.81 -12.87 -1.58
N GLU A 23 7.25 -13.43 -0.52
CA GLU A 23 7.51 -12.99 0.85
C GLU A 23 8.90 -13.48 1.31
N PRO A 24 9.78 -12.58 1.76
CA PRO A 24 11.08 -12.98 2.28
C PRO A 24 10.93 -13.67 3.65
N GLU A 25 11.81 -14.64 3.93
CA GLU A 25 11.75 -15.43 5.18
C GLU A 25 11.96 -14.61 6.45
N ASP A 26 12.64 -13.46 6.33
CA ASP A 26 12.95 -12.54 7.42
C ASP A 26 11.96 -11.36 7.53
N ALA A 27 10.84 -11.39 6.78
CA ALA A 27 9.75 -10.45 6.97
C ALA A 27 9.21 -10.50 8.42
N ASP A 28 9.22 -9.36 9.11
CA ASP A 28 8.73 -9.24 10.48
C ASP A 28 7.51 -8.33 10.58
N VAL A 29 6.42 -8.86 11.13
CA VAL A 29 5.19 -8.10 11.41
C VAL A 29 5.42 -6.96 12.41
N ALA A 30 6.48 -7.05 13.23
CA ALA A 30 6.87 -6.00 14.17
C ALA A 30 7.24 -4.68 13.48
N ASP A 31 7.69 -4.71 12.22
CA ASP A 31 8.03 -3.51 11.46
C ASP A 31 6.81 -2.60 11.23
N VAL A 32 5.62 -3.19 11.10
CA VAL A 32 4.36 -2.44 11.05
C VAL A 32 4.11 -1.71 12.37
N ALA A 33 4.35 -2.38 13.50
CA ALA A 33 4.18 -1.78 14.81
C ALA A 33 5.18 -0.64 15.03
N ALA A 34 6.44 -0.81 14.63
CA ALA A 34 7.46 0.24 14.69
C ALA A 34 7.06 1.46 13.85
N ALA A 35 6.63 1.26 12.59
CA ALA A 35 6.14 2.33 11.73
C ALA A 35 4.94 3.08 12.35
N MET A 36 4.02 2.38 13.01
CA MET A 36 2.89 3.02 13.69
C MET A 36 3.31 3.88 14.87
N VAL A 37 4.31 3.44 15.66
CA VAL A 37 4.87 4.25 16.74
C VAL A 37 5.44 5.56 16.19
N ASP A 38 6.20 5.50 15.10
CA ASP A 38 6.77 6.69 14.45
C ASP A 38 5.68 7.64 13.92
N ILE A 39 4.65 7.10 13.28
CA ILE A 39 3.50 7.89 12.79
C ILE A 39 2.78 8.59 13.95
N VAL A 40 2.52 7.89 15.05
CA VAL A 40 1.82 8.46 16.20
C VAL A 40 2.65 9.57 16.85
N ASN A 41 3.96 9.35 16.98
CA ASN A 41 4.92 10.29 17.58
C ASN A 41 5.21 11.51 16.69
N ALA A 42 4.92 11.44 15.38
CA ALA A 42 5.15 12.57 14.49
C ALA A 42 4.32 13.80 14.92
N PRO A 43 4.91 15.02 14.90
CA PRO A 43 4.19 16.24 15.25
C PRO A 43 2.93 16.47 14.42
N TYR A 44 2.01 17.26 14.96
CA TYR A 44 0.81 17.67 14.24
C TYR A 44 1.16 18.23 12.85
N GLY A 45 0.44 17.78 11.83
CA GLY A 45 0.66 18.20 10.44
C GLY A 45 1.94 17.68 9.79
N LYS A 46 2.71 16.81 10.47
CA LYS A 46 3.94 16.20 9.94
C LYS A 46 3.85 14.70 9.72
N ARG A 47 2.72 14.07 10.06
CA ARG A 47 2.46 12.67 9.74
C ARG A 47 2.55 12.46 8.21
N PRO A 48 3.28 11.43 7.75
CA PRO A 48 3.25 11.07 6.35
C PRO A 48 1.82 10.68 5.95
N PHE A 49 1.44 10.99 4.71
CA PHE A 49 0.14 10.56 4.19
C PHE A 49 0.07 9.04 4.01
N ARG A 50 1.22 8.41 3.76
CA ARG A 50 1.37 6.98 3.57
C ARG A 50 2.73 6.53 4.05
N VAL A 51 2.79 5.35 4.67
CA VAL A 51 4.00 4.61 5.00
C VAL A 51 3.85 3.23 4.39
N HIS A 52 4.91 2.73 3.78
CA HIS A 52 4.97 1.39 3.20
C HIS A 52 5.83 0.51 4.10
N VAL A 53 5.25 -0.61 4.52
CA VAL A 53 5.97 -1.74 5.09
C VAL A 53 5.58 -2.91 4.20
N ASP A 54 6.40 -3.15 3.19
CA ASP A 54 6.16 -4.13 2.14
C ASP A 54 7.46 -4.91 1.88
N PRO A 55 7.69 -5.99 2.64
CA PRO A 55 8.88 -6.83 2.47
C PRO A 55 8.94 -7.50 1.09
N SER A 56 7.78 -7.78 0.49
CA SER A 56 7.65 -8.45 -0.80
C SER A 56 7.98 -7.56 -2.01
N ASP A 57 8.02 -6.23 -1.81
CA ASP A 57 8.14 -5.21 -2.86
C ASP A 57 7.15 -5.47 -4.02
N ASP A 58 5.86 -5.53 -3.70
CA ASP A 58 4.79 -5.86 -4.65
C ASP A 58 4.51 -4.73 -5.67
N GLY A 59 5.20 -3.59 -5.50
CA GLY A 59 5.06 -2.39 -6.32
C GLY A 59 4.02 -1.39 -5.83
N ALA A 60 3.36 -1.62 -4.69
CA ALA A 60 2.37 -0.72 -4.11
C ALA A 60 2.95 0.66 -3.82
N GLU A 61 4.22 0.79 -3.42
CA GLU A 61 4.84 2.10 -3.20
C GLU A 61 4.80 2.96 -4.47
N VAL A 62 5.20 2.39 -5.60
CA VAL A 62 5.23 3.09 -6.90
C VAL A 62 3.82 3.45 -7.34
N VAL A 63 2.89 2.50 -7.28
CA VAL A 63 1.49 2.72 -7.68
C VAL A 63 0.85 3.81 -6.83
N ASN A 64 1.06 3.76 -5.51
CA ASN A 64 0.50 4.74 -4.60
C ASN A 64 1.11 6.12 -4.79
N ALA A 65 2.41 6.23 -5.02
CA ALA A 65 3.06 7.52 -5.29
C ALA A 65 2.44 8.23 -6.51
N VAL A 66 2.20 7.49 -7.60
CA VAL A 66 1.53 8.02 -8.79
C VAL A 66 0.09 8.41 -8.49
N ALA A 67 -0.66 7.52 -7.83
CA ALA A 67 -2.07 7.75 -7.54
C ALA A 67 -2.29 8.93 -6.59
N ASP A 68 -1.47 9.06 -5.55
CA ASP A 68 -1.55 10.14 -4.57
C ASP A 68 -1.20 11.49 -5.21
N ARG A 69 -0.20 11.53 -6.12
CA ARG A 69 0.10 12.72 -6.91
C ARG A 69 -1.10 13.15 -7.77
N ILE A 70 -1.69 12.23 -8.54
CA ILE A 70 -2.80 12.53 -9.46
C ILE A 70 -4.00 13.08 -8.66
N ARG A 71 -4.35 12.43 -7.54
CA ARG A 71 -5.46 12.89 -6.67
C ARG A 71 -5.18 14.28 -6.09
N LYS A 72 -3.95 14.54 -5.66
CA LYS A 72 -3.52 15.84 -5.13
C LYS A 72 -3.62 16.95 -6.19
N GLU A 73 -3.17 16.67 -7.41
CA GLU A 73 -3.28 17.60 -8.53
C GLU A 73 -4.75 17.88 -8.90
N PHE A 74 -5.59 16.85 -8.90
CA PHE A 74 -7.01 17.00 -9.17
C PHE A 74 -7.72 17.87 -8.11
N MET A 75 -7.47 17.62 -6.82
CA MET A 75 -8.03 18.45 -5.73
C MET A 75 -7.67 19.93 -5.87
N ARG A 76 -6.42 20.22 -6.24
CA ARG A 76 -5.98 21.60 -6.52
C ARG A 76 -6.69 22.18 -7.74
N ARG A 77 -6.82 21.41 -8.81
CA ARG A 77 -7.46 21.84 -10.07
C ARG A 77 -8.92 22.23 -9.86
N ILE A 78 -9.64 21.57 -8.96
CA ILE A 78 -11.05 21.86 -8.67
C ILE A 78 -11.26 22.85 -7.51
N GLY A 79 -10.19 23.49 -7.01
CA GLY A 79 -10.28 24.50 -5.96
C GLY A 79 -10.40 23.96 -4.53
N LEU A 80 -10.19 22.67 -4.30
CA LEU A 80 -10.24 22.00 -2.99
C LEU A 80 -8.84 21.69 -2.42
N GLY A 81 -7.85 22.50 -2.80
CA GLY A 81 -6.45 22.27 -2.41
C GLY A 81 -6.19 22.42 -0.91
N ASP A 82 -7.02 23.18 -0.20
CA ASP A 82 -6.94 23.39 1.25
C ASP A 82 -7.22 22.10 2.04
N LEU A 83 -8.01 21.18 1.48
CA LEU A 83 -8.31 19.89 2.10
C LEU A 83 -7.12 18.92 2.15
N LEU A 84 -6.03 19.23 1.43
CA LEU A 84 -4.83 18.38 1.38
C LEU A 84 -3.93 18.52 2.61
N THR A 85 -4.28 19.41 3.53
CA THR A 85 -3.53 19.64 4.77
C THR A 85 -4.49 19.80 5.95
N PRO A 86 -4.19 19.22 7.13
CA PRO A 86 -5.06 19.35 8.29
C PRO A 86 -5.05 20.80 8.82
N ARG A 87 -6.24 21.31 9.20
CA ARG A 87 -6.42 22.66 9.76
C ARG A 87 -6.24 22.66 11.27
N GLN A 88 -5.47 23.63 11.79
CA GLN A 88 -5.39 23.87 13.23
C GLN A 88 -6.69 24.43 13.78
#